data_AF-A0A7Z9Q0Q9-F1
#
_entry.id   AF-A0A7Z9Q0Q9-F1
#
_cell.length_a   1.000
_cell.length_b   1.000
_cell.length_c   1.000
_cell.angle_alpha   90.00
_cell.angle_beta   90.00
_cell.angle_gamma   90.00
#
_symmetry.space_group_name_H-M   'P 1'
#
loop_
_entity.id
_entity.type
_entity.pdbx_description
1 polymer ?
#
loop_
_entity_poly.entity_id
_entity_poly.type
_entity_poly.pdbx_seq_one_letter_code
_entity_poly.pdbx_strand_id
1 'polypeptide(L)'
;MGTWGTAILSNDTAADVAAEFKDSIAYGKSIEETEDQLIADFCIDSEEDPYALCPFWLGLAAQQVKMGRLSERTKANALRIIDEGTDIAIW
;
A
#
# COMPACT_ATOMS: atom_id res chain seq x y z
N MET A 1 -10.54 6.52 -22.52
CA MET A 1 -9.22 6.14 -21.99
C MET A 1 -8.91 7.09 -20.85
N GLY A 2 -8.90 6.62 -19.61
CA GLY A 2 -8.60 7.46 -18.45
C GLY A 2 -7.13 7.87 -18.46
N THR A 3 -6.84 9.10 -18.09
CA THR A 3 -5.46 9.55 -17.80
C THR A 3 -5.00 8.81 -16.55
N TRP A 4 -4.06 7.87 -16.71
CA TRP A 4 -3.37 7.28 -15.57
C TRP A 4 -2.53 8.41 -14.96
N GLY A 5 -2.96 8.92 -13.82
CA GLY A 5 -2.22 9.94 -13.09
C GLY A 5 -0.97 9.34 -12.46
N THR A 6 0.07 10.15 -12.24
CA THR A 6 1.29 9.72 -11.55
C THR A 6 1.14 9.74 -10.02
N ALA A 7 -0.09 9.91 -9.51
CA ALA A 7 -0.36 9.89 -8.08
C ALA A 7 -0.43 8.44 -7.60
N ILE A 8 0.01 8.18 -6.36
CA ILE A 8 0.00 6.84 -5.77
C ILE A 8 -1.38 6.18 -5.90
N LEU A 9 -2.46 6.89 -5.56
CA LEU A 9 -3.83 6.35 -5.62
C LEU A 9 -4.46 6.42 -7.02
N SER A 10 -3.69 6.74 -8.07
CA SER A 10 -4.11 6.57 -9.46
C SER A 10 -3.78 5.18 -10.01
N ASN A 11 -2.98 4.38 -9.29
CA ASN A 11 -2.81 2.97 -9.58
C ASN A 11 -3.93 2.16 -8.90
N ASP A 12 -4.55 1.25 -9.66
CA ASP A 12 -5.70 0.48 -9.22
C ASP A 12 -5.39 -0.35 -7.96
N THR A 13 -4.24 -1.04 -7.92
CA THR A 13 -3.82 -1.82 -6.75
C THR A 13 -3.62 -0.95 -5.51
N ALA A 14 -2.95 0.19 -5.66
CA ALA A 14 -2.75 1.12 -4.55
C ALA A 14 -4.08 1.70 -4.02
N ALA A 15 -5.01 1.98 -4.93
CA ALA A 15 -6.35 2.47 -4.58
C ALA A 15 -7.18 1.39 -3.86
N ASP A 16 -7.14 0.14 -4.33
CA ASP A 16 -7.85 -0.99 -3.73
C ASP A 16 -7.34 -1.28 -2.32
N VAL A 17 -6.02 -1.37 -2.13
CA VAL A 17 -5.40 -1.57 -0.82
C VAL A 17 -5.78 -0.46 0.16
N ALA A 18 -5.76 0.79 -0.30
CA ALA A 18 -6.14 1.94 0.53
C ALA A 18 -7.63 1.91 0.91
N ALA A 19 -8.51 1.48 0.01
CA ALA A 19 -9.94 1.33 0.28
C ALA A 19 -10.21 0.20 1.27
N GLU A 20 -9.62 -0.97 1.06
CA GLU A 20 -9.83 -2.14 1.91
C GLU A 20 -9.25 -1.94 3.31
N PHE A 21 -8.09 -1.28 3.44
CA PHE A 21 -7.56 -0.87 4.74
C PHE A 21 -8.56 0.02 5.48
N LYS A 22 -9.13 1.03 4.80
CA LYS A 22 -10.09 1.95 5.41
C LYS A 22 -11.34 1.23 5.90
N ASP A 23 -11.86 0.32 5.09
CA ASP A 23 -13.06 -0.42 5.42
C ASP A 23 -12.80 -1.35 6.61
N SER A 24 -11.67 -2.07 6.63
CA SER A 24 -11.27 -2.92 7.75
C SER A 24 -11.13 -2.15 9.08
N ILE A 25 -10.53 -0.97 9.06
CA ILE A 25 -10.47 -0.10 10.24
C ILE A 25 -11.87 0.40 10.63
N ALA A 26 -12.74 0.71 9.67
CA ALA A 26 -14.13 1.11 9.94
C ALA A 26 -14.95 -0.03 10.58
N TYR A 27 -14.66 -1.29 10.25
CA TYR A 27 -15.23 -2.47 10.89
C TYR A 27 -14.66 -2.76 12.29
N GLY A 28 -13.68 -1.98 12.75
CA GLY A 28 -13.11 -2.08 14.09
C GLY A 28 -11.98 -3.09 14.23
N LYS A 29 -11.38 -3.54 13.11
CA LYS A 29 -10.17 -4.38 13.15
C LYS A 29 -8.97 -3.56 13.61
N SER A 30 -7.98 -4.24 14.21
CA SER A 30 -6.69 -3.60 14.52
C SER A 30 -5.88 -3.35 13.25
N ILE A 31 -4.86 -2.49 13.36
CA ILE A 31 -3.98 -2.16 12.22
C ILE A 31 -3.21 -3.41 11.82
N GLU A 32 -2.65 -4.13 12.80
CA GLU A 32 -1.84 -5.33 12.59
C GLU A 32 -2.64 -6.44 11.91
N GLU A 33 -3.87 -6.72 12.39
CA GLU A 33 -4.75 -7.72 11.76
C GLU A 33 -5.13 -7.32 10.33
N THR A 34 -5.35 -6.03 10.10
CA THR A 34 -5.69 -5.52 8.75
C THR A 34 -4.50 -5.64 7.81
N GLU A 35 -3.29 -5.31 8.27
CA GLU A 35 -2.07 -5.45 7.48
C GLU A 35 -1.79 -6.90 7.11
N ASP A 36 -1.86 -7.82 8.08
CA ASP A 36 -1.64 -9.24 7.81
C ASP A 36 -2.69 -9.81 6.86
N GLN A 37 -3.95 -9.37 6.97
CA GLN A 37 -5.00 -9.77 6.04
C GLN A 37 -4.73 -9.24 4.63
N LEU A 38 -4.41 -7.95 4.48
CA LEU A 38 -4.10 -7.35 3.18
C LEU A 38 -2.89 -8.01 2.52
N ILE A 39 -1.87 -8.34 3.30
CA ILE A 39 -0.69 -9.06 2.80
C ILE A 39 -1.09 -10.45 2.27
N ALA A 40 -1.97 -11.15 2.97
CA ALA A 40 -2.48 -12.44 2.50
C ALA A 40 -3.38 -12.30 1.25
N ASP A 41 -4.27 -11.32 1.23
CA ASP A 41 -5.27 -11.12 0.17
C ASP A 41 -4.62 -10.66 -1.15
N PHE A 42 -3.59 -9.82 -1.06
CA PHE A 42 -2.80 -9.36 -2.21
C PHE A 42 -1.57 -10.24 -2.50
N CYS A 43 -1.42 -11.37 -1.79
CA CYS A 43 -0.30 -12.31 -1.93
C CYS A 43 1.09 -11.67 -1.81
N ILE A 44 1.23 -10.62 -0.98
CA ILE A 44 2.47 -9.87 -0.84
C ILE A 44 3.53 -10.72 -0.16
N ASP A 45 4.54 -11.11 -0.92
CA ASP A 45 5.72 -11.80 -0.40
C ASP A 45 7.01 -10.99 -0.67
N SER A 46 8.14 -11.49 -0.16
CA SER A 46 9.43 -10.80 -0.28
C SER A 46 10.15 -11.08 -1.60
N GLU A 47 9.64 -12.01 -2.41
CA GLU A 47 10.13 -12.39 -3.73
C GLU A 47 9.26 -11.82 -4.87
N GLU A 48 8.14 -11.15 -4.54
CA GLU A 48 7.22 -10.56 -5.50
C GLU A 48 7.84 -9.46 -6.36
N ASP A 49 7.24 -9.29 -7.53
CA ASP A 49 7.60 -8.25 -8.50
C ASP A 49 7.38 -6.85 -7.89
N PRO A 50 8.35 -5.91 -8.02
CA PRO A 50 8.14 -4.50 -7.71
C PRO A 50 6.81 -3.93 -8.18
N TYR A 51 6.30 -4.36 -9.35
CA TYR A 51 5.00 -3.94 -9.89
C TYR A 51 3.80 -4.26 -8.98
N ALA A 52 3.90 -5.27 -8.11
CA ALA A 52 2.90 -5.60 -7.09
C ALA A 52 3.26 -4.96 -5.73
N LEU A 53 4.53 -5.09 -5.33
CA LEU A 53 5.02 -4.62 -4.03
C LEU A 53 4.91 -3.10 -3.84
N CYS A 54 5.29 -2.31 -4.85
CA CYS A 54 5.35 -0.86 -4.69
C CYS A 54 3.96 -0.23 -4.56
N PRO A 55 2.98 -0.52 -5.45
CA PRO A 55 1.63 0.00 -5.30
C PRO A 55 0.99 -0.41 -3.97
N PHE A 56 1.23 -1.64 -3.50
CA PHE A 56 0.71 -2.12 -2.23
C PHE A 56 1.21 -1.29 -1.04
N TRP A 57 2.53 -1.24 -0.83
CA TRP A 57 3.10 -0.56 0.34
C TRP A 57 2.91 0.95 0.29
N LEU A 58 3.02 1.56 -0.89
CA LEU A 58 2.82 3.01 -1.05
C LEU A 58 1.34 3.39 -0.90
N GLY A 59 0.42 2.59 -1.43
CA GLY A 59 -1.03 2.79 -1.26
C GLY A 59 -1.45 2.67 0.21
N LEU A 60 -0.96 1.64 0.89
CA LEU A 60 -1.18 1.43 2.32
C LEU A 60 -0.61 2.58 3.15
N ALA A 61 0.64 2.99 2.89
CA ALA A 61 1.28 4.10 3.58
C ALA A 61 0.51 5.42 3.38
N ALA A 62 0.08 5.71 2.15
CA ALA A 62 -0.70 6.91 1.84
C ALA A 62 -1.99 6.97 2.67
N GLN A 63 -2.69 5.84 2.80
CA GLN A 63 -3.92 5.78 3.59
C GLN A 63 -3.64 5.88 5.10
N GLN A 64 -2.66 5.14 5.60
CA GLN A 64 -2.34 5.14 7.03
C GLN A 64 -1.84 6.50 7.51
N VAL A 65 -1.03 7.20 6.71
CA VAL A 65 -0.60 8.59 6.99
C VAL A 65 -1.81 9.51 7.06
N LYS A 66 -2.74 9.41 6.09
CA LYS A 66 -3.96 10.21 6.06
C LYS A 66 -4.83 10.02 7.31
N MET A 67 -4.84 8.81 7.88
CA MET A 67 -5.56 8.50 9.11
C MET A 67 -4.78 8.82 10.40
N GLY A 68 -3.50 9.20 10.30
CA GLY A 68 -2.62 9.38 11.46
C GLY A 68 -2.31 8.08 12.21
N ARG A 69 -2.35 6.94 11.50
CA ARG A 69 -2.22 5.57 12.03
C ARG A 69 -1.15 4.76 11.29
N LEU A 70 -0.02 5.41 10.99
CA LEU A 70 1.09 4.77 10.29
C LEU A 70 1.78 3.74 11.18
N SER A 71 1.79 2.48 10.73
CA SER A 71 2.56 1.43 11.39
C SER A 71 4.04 1.52 11.02
N GLU A 72 4.91 1.05 11.93
CA GLU A 72 6.35 0.99 11.64
C GLU A 72 6.67 -0.01 10.50
N ARG A 73 5.87 -1.07 10.33
CA ARG A 73 6.03 -2.04 9.24
C ARG A 73 5.79 -1.40 7.87
N THR A 74 4.67 -0.70 7.73
CA THR A 74 4.30 -0.02 6.49
C THR A 74 5.29 1.09 6.18
N LYS A 75 5.68 1.87 7.19
CA LYS A 75 6.70 2.91 7.06
C LYS A 75 8.05 2.38 6.59
N ALA A 76 8.56 1.30 7.20
CA ALA A 76 9.86 0.74 6.84
C ALA A 76 9.89 0.25 5.38
N ASN A 77 8.83 -0.41 4.92
CA ASN A 77 8.74 -0.87 3.53
C ASN A 77 8.57 0.28 2.54
N ALA A 78 7.71 1.26 2.84
CA ALA A 78 7.53 2.42 1.98
C ALA A 78 8.84 3.23 1.83
N LEU A 79 9.57 3.45 2.93
CA LEU A 79 10.87 4.13 2.88
C LEU A 79 11.89 3.34 2.08
N ARG A 80 11.95 2.02 2.26
CA ARG A 80 12.84 1.15 1.47
C ARG A 80 12.58 1.29 -0.03
N ILE A 81 11.31 1.27 -0.45
CA ILE A 81 10.93 1.45 -1.85
C ILE A 81 11.37 2.82 -2.39
N ILE A 82 11.15 3.89 -1.61
CA ILE A 82 11.52 5.26 -1.98
C ILE A 82 13.05 5.41 -2.09
N ASP A 83 13.79 4.85 -1.14
CA ASP A 83 15.26 4.94 -1.10
C ASP A 83 15.91 4.12 -2.22
N GLU A 84 15.35 2.96 -2.56
CA GLU A 84 15.80 2.11 -3.67
C GLU A 84 15.37 2.68 -5.04
N GLY A 85 14.34 3.54 -5.08
CA GLY A 85 13.78 4.13 -6.30
C GLY A 85 13.08 3.11 -7.21
N THR A 86 12.70 1.95 -6.66
CA THR A 86 12.10 0.84 -7.39
C THR A 86 10.71 1.19 -7.93
N ASP A 87 10.05 2.18 -7.35
CA ASP A 87 8.74 2.66 -7.76
C ASP A 87 8.76 3.51 -9.04
N ILE A 88 9.90 4.11 -9.41
CA ILE A 88 9.99 5.07 -10.53
C ILE A 88 9.55 4.44 -11.86
N ALA A 89 9.77 3.15 -12.07
CA ALA A 89 9.39 2.44 -13.30
C ALA A 89 7.92 2.00 -13.35
N ILE A 90 7.17 2.23 -12.27
CA ILE A 90 5.79 1.74 -12.07
C ILE A 90 4.77 2.87 -12.30
N TRP A 91 5.17 4.13 -12.10
CA TRP A 91 4.31 5.31 -12.16
C TRP A 91 4.46 6.15 -13.43
#